data_AF-A0A521MFU4-F1
#
_entry.id   AF-A0A521MFU4-F1
#
_cell.length_a   1.000
_cell.length_b   1.000
_cell.length_c   1.000
_cell.angle_alpha   90.00
_cell.angle_beta   90.00
_cell.angle_gamma   90.00
#
_symmetry.space_group_name_H-M   'P 1'
#
loop_
_entity.id
_entity.type
_entity.pdbx_description
1 polymer ?
#
loop_
_entity_poly.entity_id
_entity_poly.type
_entity_poly.pdbx_seq_one_letter_code
_entity_poly.pdbx_strand_id
1 'polypeptide(L)' 'AMESYVLTPILQRQALDIPPATLFAFQILLGVVFGIWGLALALPLVAIAKVMIDHFKTYEAPARAEAA' A
#
# COMPACT_ATOMS: atom_id res chain seq x y z
N ALA A 1 6.58 -28.18 8.58
CA ALA A 1 6.88 -26.99 9.41
C ALA A 1 7.45 -25.79 8.62
N MET A 2 7.76 -25.91 7.33
CA MET A 2 8.36 -24.81 6.52
C MET A 2 7.35 -24.10 5.59
N GLU A 3 6.11 -24.57 5.53
CA GLU A 3 5.10 -24.07 4.57
C GLU A 3 4.32 -22.85 5.10
N SER A 4 4.22 -22.70 6.42
CA SER A 4 3.40 -21.64 7.08
C SER A 4 4.06 -20.24 7.06
N TYR A 5 5.38 -20.18 6.98
CA TYR A 5 6.12 -18.90 6.87
C TYR A 5 6.11 -18.29 5.46
N VAL A 6 5.67 -19.04 4.44
CA VAL A 6 5.58 -18.56 3.05
C VAL A 6 4.14 -18.20 2.66
N LEU A 7 3.13 -18.80 3.30
CA LEU A 7 1.72 -18.46 3.06
C LEU A 7 1.33 -17.08 3.63
N THR A 8 1.86 -16.72 4.79
CA THR A 8 1.62 -15.42 5.43
C THR A 8 2.07 -14.22 4.57
N PRO A 9 3.27 -14.20 3.94
CA PRO A 9 3.67 -13.07 3.11
C PRO A 9 2.91 -12.97 1.77
N ILE A 10 2.32 -14.05 1.26
CA ILE A 10 1.53 -14.01 0.01
C ILE A 10 0.16 -13.39 0.26
N LEU A 11 -0.48 -13.70 1.39
CA LEU A 11 -1.76 -13.08 1.76
C LEU A 11 -1.58 -11.60 2.15
N GLN A 12 -0.47 -11.23 2.78
CA GLN A 12 -0.13 -9.82 3.07
C GLN A 12 0.16 -8.99 1.81
N ARG A 13 0.60 -9.62 0.72
CA ARG A 13 0.81 -8.96 -0.58
C ARG A 13 -0.50 -8.46 -1.19
N GLN A 14 -1.62 -9.11 -0.87
CA GLN A 14 -2.95 -8.74 -1.36
C GLN A 14 -3.64 -7.65 -0.50
N ALA A 15 -3.17 -7.45 0.74
CA ALA A 15 -3.60 -6.35 1.62
C ALA A 15 -2.69 -5.11 1.50
N LEU A 16 -1.50 -5.26 0.91
CA LEU A 16 -0.54 -4.22 0.57
C LEU A 16 -0.28 -4.23 -0.95
N ASP A 17 -1.33 -4.06 -1.73
CA ASP A 17 -1.30 -4.06 -3.21
C ASP A 17 -0.65 -2.78 -3.80
N ILE A 18 0.34 -2.19 -3.12
CA ILE A 18 1.22 -1.19 -3.73
C ILE A 18 2.47 -1.95 -4.18
N PRO A 19 2.50 -2.46 -5.43
CA PRO A 19 3.67 -3.13 -5.94
C PRO A 19 4.89 -2.21 -5.77
N PRO A 20 6.04 -2.73 -5.31
CA PRO A 20 7.22 -1.93 -5.02
C PRO A 20 7.68 -1.09 -6.22
N ALA A 21 7.37 -1.53 -7.44
CA ALA A 21 7.57 -0.77 -8.67
C ALA A 21 6.84 0.59 -8.66
N THR A 22 5.60 0.67 -8.15
CA THR A 22 4.84 1.91 -8.03
C THR A 22 5.49 2.87 -7.04
N LEU A 23 6.01 2.35 -5.92
CA LEU A 23 6.79 3.14 -4.97
C LEU A 23 8.03 3.74 -5.64
N PHE A 24 8.80 2.94 -6.38
CA PHE A 24 9.95 3.43 -7.13
C PHE A 24 9.56 4.45 -8.21
N ALA A 25 8.44 4.24 -8.90
CA ALA A 25 7.94 5.17 -9.91
C ALA A 25 7.59 6.53 -9.30
N PHE A 26 6.85 6.56 -8.18
CA PHE A 26 6.56 7.80 -7.46
C PHE A 26 7.82 8.46 -6.92
N GLN A 27 8.78 7.66 -6.44
CA GLN A 27 10.03 8.17 -5.92
C GLN A 27 10.89 8.82 -7.01
N ILE A 28 11.02 8.18 -8.18
CA ILE A 28 11.73 8.78 -9.33
C ILE A 28 10.99 10.01 -9.83
N LEU A 29 9.66 9.96 -9.96
CA LEU A 29 8.85 11.08 -10.43
C LEU A 29 8.98 12.30 -9.50
N LEU A 30 8.78 12.11 -8.20
CA LEU A 30 8.93 13.20 -7.22
C LEU A 30 10.38 13.63 -7.07
N GLY A 31 11.33 12.70 -7.14
CA GLY A 31 12.76 12.99 -7.11
C GLY A 31 13.23 13.82 -8.30
N VAL A 32 12.64 13.63 -9.48
CA VAL A 32 12.94 14.44 -10.67
C VAL A 32 12.30 15.83 -10.58
N VAL A 33 11.06 15.94 -10.09
CA VAL A 33 10.33 17.22 -10.02
C VAL A 33 10.80 18.09 -8.84
N PHE A 34 11.15 17.50 -7.70
CA PHE A 34 11.45 18.20 -6.46
C PHE A 34 12.87 17.92 -5.90
N GLY A 35 13.68 17.13 -6.61
CA GLY A 35 15.03 16.77 -6.16
C GLY A 35 15.03 15.89 -4.92
N ILE A 36 16.02 16.10 -4.04
CA ILE A 36 16.20 15.33 -2.80
C ILE A 36 14.97 15.44 -1.88
N TRP A 37 14.30 16.59 -1.86
CA TRP A 37 13.07 16.78 -1.09
C TRP A 37 11.92 15.89 -1.58
N GLY A 38 11.83 15.66 -2.90
CA GLY A 38 10.86 14.75 -3.48
C GLY A 38 11.11 13.28 -3.12
N LEU A 39 12.38 12.88 -3.06
CA LEU A 39 12.77 11.54 -2.63
C LEU A 39 12.42 11.28 -1.16
N ALA A 40 12.67 12.25 -0.27
CA ALA A 40 12.35 12.14 1.14
C ALA A 40 10.83 12.08 1.40
N LEU A 41 10.04 12.77 0.58
CA LEU A 41 8.58 12.84 0.72
C LEU A 41 7.83 11.71 0.00
N ALA A 42 8.47 10.98 -0.92
CA ALA A 42 7.80 9.93 -1.69
C ALA A 42 7.24 8.79 -0.81
N LEU A 43 8.03 8.29 0.14
CA LEU A 43 7.60 7.25 1.08
C LEU A 43 6.39 7.67 1.94
N PRO A 44 6.42 8.82 2.66
CA PRO A 44 5.28 9.23 3.46
C PRO A 44 4.04 9.55 2.61
N LEU A 45 4.17 10.13 1.41
CA LEU A 45 3.04 10.39 0.51
C LEU A 45 2.34 9.10 0.09
N VAL A 46 3.10 8.08 -0.31
CA VAL A 46 2.53 6.78 -0.71
C VAL A 46 1.90 6.06 0.49
N ALA A 47 2.49 6.17 1.68
CA ALA A 47 1.91 5.62 2.90
C ALA A 47 0.56 6.26 3.24
N ILE A 48 0.45 7.59 3.13
CA ILE A 48 -0.81 8.32 3.34
C ILE A 48 -1.85 7.91 2.31
N ALA A 49 -1.48 7.86 1.02
CA ALA A 49 -2.38 7.43 -0.05
C ALA A 49 -2.92 6.01 0.20
N LYS A 50 -2.05 5.09 0.64
CA LYS A 50 -2.46 3.73 1.02
C LYS A 50 -3.48 3.75 2.15
N VAL A 51 -3.19 4.47 3.24
CA VAL A 51 -4.08 4.56 4.40
C VAL A 51 -5.43 5.15 4.03
N MET A 52 -5.46 6.16 3.16
CA MET A 52 -6.72 6.72 2.67
C MET A 52 -7.52 5.67 1.89
N ILE A 53 -6.91 4.99 0.92
CA ILE A 53 -7.57 3.94 0.12
C ILE A 53 -8.10 2.82 1.02
N ASP A 54 -7.31 2.39 1.99
CA ASP A 54 -7.66 1.37 2.97
C ASP A 54 -8.86 1.79 3.83
N HIS A 55 -8.87 3.03 4.30
CA HIS A 55 -9.97 3.61 5.05
C HIS A 55 -11.27 3.64 4.23
N PHE A 56 -11.22 4.09 2.98
CA PHE A 56 -12.40 4.13 2.11
C PHE A 56 -12.92 2.73 1.75
N LYS A 57 -12.03 1.78 1.45
CA LYS A 57 -12.41 0.39 1.14
C LYS A 57 -13.02 -0.34 2.33
N THR A 58 -12.51 -0.06 3.53
CA THR A 58 -13.04 -0.65 4.77
C THR A 58 -14.42 -0.09 5.11
N TYR A 59 -14.74 1.14 4.68
CA TYR A 59 -16.06 1.75 4.84
C TYR A 59 -17.15 1.13 3.96
N GLU A 60 -16.79 0.51 2.82
CA GLU A 60 -17.74 -0.25 1.98
C GLU A 60 -18.05 -1.64 2.54
N ALA A 61 -17.19 -2.17 3.43
CA ALA A 61 -17.26 -3.55 3.92
C ALA A 61 -18.12 -3.85 5.18
N PRO A 62 -18.85 -2.93 5.85
CA PRO A 62 -19.67 -3.32 7.01
C PRO A 62 -21.07 -3.86 6.64
N ALA A 63 -21.56 -3.68 5.41
CA ALA A 63 -22.97 -4.00 5.10
C ALA A 63 -23.27 -5.47 4.79
N ARG A 64 -22.26 -6.34 4.58
CA ARG A 64 -22.49 -7.74 4.15
C ARG A 64 -22.30 -8.78 5.26
N ALA A 65 -21.70 -8.41 6.39
CA ALA A 65 -21.38 -9.34 7.48
C ALA A 65 -22.53 -9.54 8.49
N GLU A 66 -23.54 -8.67 8.49
CA GLU A 66 -24.69 -8.75 9.42
C GLU A 66 -25.89 -9.52 8.86
N ALA A 67 -25.81 -10.05 7.63
CA ALA A 67 -26.92 -10.70 6.94
C ALA A 67 -26.76 -12.22 6.73
N ALA A 68 -25.86 -12.89 7.47
CA ALA A 68 -25.62 -14.33 7.39
C ALA A 68 -25.87 -15.03 8.74
#